data_AF-A0A7C4YQC4-F1
#
_entry.id   AF-A0A7C4YQC4-F1
#
_cell.length_a   1.000
_cell.length_b   1.000
_cell.length_c   1.000
_cell.angle_alpha   90.00
_cell.angle_beta   90.00
_cell.angle_gamma   90.00
#
_symmetry.space_group_name_H-M   'P 1'
#
loop_
_entity.id
_entity.type
_entity.pdbx_description
1 polymer ?
#
loop_
_entity_poly.entity_id
_entity_poly.type
_entity_poly.pdbx_seq_one_letter_code
_entity_poly.pdbx_strand_id
1 'polypeptide(L)'
;MDKKEKILTNNYTKESEVFEVLLELARYLRSPEGCPWDRKQTSLNFANYVKEECSEYIDAIERGSIDEIEEEFGDVLFTLLASAVACESEGKMNIFGALKKAHEKMIRRHTHVFSNNKATTEEEAWNSWQKIKEEEKKKGK
;
A
#
# COMPACT_ATOMS: atom_id res chain seq x y z
N MET A 1 -17.21 -9.03 18.45
CA MET A 1 -17.61 -8.88 17.04
C MET A 1 -16.91 -9.96 16.26
N ASP A 2 -17.66 -10.77 15.53
CA ASP A 2 -17.07 -11.78 14.65
C ASP A 2 -16.22 -11.09 13.57
N LYS A 3 -15.13 -11.71 13.09
CA LYS A 3 -14.25 -11.12 12.06
C LYS A 3 -15.05 -10.78 10.80
N LYS A 4 -15.99 -11.65 10.44
CA LYS A 4 -16.91 -11.44 9.32
C LYS A 4 -17.86 -10.28 9.58
N GLU A 5 -18.38 -10.14 10.79
CA GLU A 5 -19.25 -9.03 11.18
C GLU A 5 -18.54 -7.67 11.07
N LYS A 6 -17.25 -7.59 11.45
CA LYS A 6 -16.43 -6.37 11.27
C LYS A 6 -16.22 -5.99 9.80
N ILE A 7 -16.08 -6.98 8.92
CA ILE A 7 -15.91 -6.75 7.47
C ILE A 7 -17.23 -6.27 6.84
N LEU A 8 -18.37 -6.69 7.38
CA LEU A 8 -19.70 -6.36 6.86
C LEU A 8 -20.24 -5.02 7.35
N THR A 9 -19.62 -4.38 8.33
CA THR A 9 -20.06 -3.08 8.87
C THR A 9 -19.51 -1.91 8.06
N ASN A 10 -20.39 -1.08 7.48
CA ASN A 10 -20.03 0.05 6.62
C ASN A 10 -20.17 1.43 7.29
N ASN A 11 -19.93 1.53 8.60
CA ASN A 11 -20.05 2.78 9.36
C ASN A 11 -18.67 3.35 9.71
N TYR A 12 -17.90 3.69 8.68
CA TYR A 12 -16.55 4.26 8.84
C TYR A 12 -16.61 5.77 9.04
N THR A 13 -15.72 6.30 9.88
CA THR A 13 -15.58 7.74 10.14
C THR A 13 -14.18 8.26 9.83
N LYS A 14 -13.22 7.37 9.58
CA LYS A 14 -11.82 7.68 9.29
C LYS A 14 -11.26 6.74 8.25
N GLU A 15 -10.32 7.23 7.45
CA GLU A 15 -9.61 6.46 6.42
C GLU A 15 -8.86 5.26 7.01
N SER A 16 -8.32 5.39 8.22
CA SER A 16 -7.62 4.30 8.91
C SER A 16 -8.53 3.11 9.22
N GLU A 17 -9.81 3.36 9.50
CA GLU A 17 -10.80 2.31 9.78
C GLU A 17 -11.10 1.51 8.51
N VAL A 18 -11.28 2.22 7.38
CA VAL A 18 -11.50 1.60 6.06
C VAL A 18 -10.29 0.77 5.65
N PHE A 19 -9.07 1.32 5.79
CA PHE A 19 -7.84 0.60 5.46
C PHE A 19 -7.69 -0.68 6.30
N GLU A 20 -7.99 -0.61 7.60
CA GLU A 20 -7.96 -1.79 8.47
C GLU A 20 -8.96 -2.85 8.00
N VAL A 21 -10.18 -2.45 7.63
CA VAL A 21 -11.20 -3.39 7.12
C VAL A 21 -10.81 -3.98 5.77
N LEU A 22 -10.23 -3.22 4.85
CA LEU A 22 -9.72 -3.76 3.58
C LEU A 22 -8.63 -4.81 3.79
N LEU A 23 -7.70 -4.57 4.72
CA LEU A 23 -6.68 -5.55 5.07
C LEU A 23 -7.30 -6.82 5.67
N GLU A 24 -8.27 -6.68 6.58
CA GLU A 24 -8.97 -7.84 7.16
C GLU A 24 -9.83 -8.58 6.12
N LEU A 25 -10.42 -7.88 5.15
CA LEU A 25 -11.14 -8.48 4.02
C LEU A 25 -10.19 -9.32 3.16
N ALA A 26 -9.02 -8.80 2.78
CA ALA A 26 -8.02 -9.55 2.02
C ALA A 26 -7.55 -10.81 2.77
N ARG A 27 -7.44 -10.74 4.10
CA ARG A 27 -7.15 -11.91 4.97
C ARG A 27 -8.30 -12.92 4.97
N TYR A 28 -9.53 -12.44 5.14
CA TYR A 28 -10.72 -13.28 5.20
C TYR A 28 -10.96 -14.00 3.87
N LEU A 29 -10.81 -13.33 2.73
CA LEU A 29 -10.96 -13.95 1.41
C LEU A 29 -10.00 -15.12 1.20
N ARG A 30 -8.85 -15.12 1.86
CA ARG A 30 -7.88 -16.21 1.83
C ARG A 30 -8.02 -17.22 2.99
N SER A 31 -8.97 -17.03 3.90
CA SER A 31 -9.26 -18.01 4.97
C SER A 31 -9.94 -19.27 4.40
N PRO A 32 -10.01 -20.38 5.15
CA PRO A 32 -10.76 -21.57 4.75
C PRO A 32 -12.21 -21.29 4.35
N GLU A 33 -12.86 -20.32 5.02
CA GLU A 33 -14.23 -19.85 4.80
C GLU A 33 -14.35 -18.80 3.69
N GLY A 34 -13.22 -18.31 3.18
CA GLY A 34 -13.13 -17.29 2.14
C GLY A 34 -13.30 -17.84 0.72
N CYS A 35 -12.83 -17.07 -0.26
CA CYS A 35 -12.94 -17.36 -1.66
C CYS A 35 -11.89 -18.39 -2.14
N PRO A 36 -12.30 -19.46 -2.85
CA PRO A 36 -11.37 -20.46 -3.36
C PRO A 36 -10.45 -19.92 -4.47
N TRP A 37 -10.84 -18.88 -5.19
CA TRP A 37 -9.99 -18.24 -6.20
C TRP A 37 -8.86 -17.48 -5.53
N ASP A 38 -9.18 -16.62 -4.55
CA ASP A 38 -8.19 -15.85 -3.78
C ASP A 38 -7.17 -16.76 -3.09
N ARG A 39 -7.62 -17.87 -2.50
CA ARG A 39 -6.72 -18.87 -1.89
C ARG A 39 -5.72 -19.49 -2.86
N LYS A 40 -6.09 -19.66 -4.14
CA LYS A 40 -5.22 -20.26 -5.16
C LYS A 40 -4.15 -19.30 -5.68
N GLN A 41 -4.34 -18.00 -5.53
CA GLN A 41 -3.39 -17.01 -6.03
C GLN A 41 -2.11 -16.95 -5.20
N THR A 42 -0.99 -16.74 -5.88
CA THR A 42 0.32 -16.47 -5.28
C THR A 42 0.53 -14.96 -5.13
N SER A 43 1.51 -14.56 -4.32
CA SER A 43 1.94 -13.16 -4.21
C SER A 43 2.35 -12.56 -5.56
N LEU A 44 2.97 -13.37 -6.43
CA LEU A 44 3.39 -12.96 -7.78
C LEU A 44 2.20 -12.75 -8.71
N ASN A 45 1.18 -13.61 -8.65
CA ASN A 45 -0.03 -13.43 -9.46
C ASN A 45 -0.73 -12.11 -9.12
N PHE A 46 -0.97 -11.86 -7.83
CA PHE A 46 -1.54 -10.58 -7.40
C PHE A 46 -0.64 -9.39 -7.76
N ALA A 47 0.69 -9.52 -7.66
CA ALA A 47 1.59 -8.43 -8.07
C ALA A 47 1.52 -8.11 -9.57
N ASN A 48 1.23 -9.10 -10.43
CA ASN A 48 0.95 -8.86 -11.85
C ASN A 48 -0.39 -8.14 -12.02
N TYR A 49 -1.43 -8.53 -11.27
CA TYR A 49 -2.70 -7.81 -11.26
C TYR A 49 -2.52 -6.35 -10.81
N VAL A 50 -1.73 -6.08 -9.76
CA VAL A 50 -1.40 -4.69 -9.35
C VAL A 50 -0.88 -3.85 -10.52
N LYS A 51 -0.09 -4.44 -11.42
CA LYS A 51 0.43 -3.71 -12.60
C LYS A 51 -0.70 -3.36 -13.58
N GLU A 52 -1.68 -4.24 -13.75
CA GLU A 52 -2.85 -4.03 -14.59
C GLU A 52 -3.71 -2.90 -13.99
N GLU A 53 -4.09 -3.02 -12.70
CA GLU A 53 -4.85 -2.00 -11.97
C GLU A 53 -4.15 -0.63 -11.97
N CYS A 54 -2.80 -0.59 -11.84
CA CYS A 54 -2.07 0.67 -11.91
C CYS A 54 -2.15 1.32 -13.30
N SER A 55 -2.31 0.53 -14.35
CA SER A 55 -2.48 1.08 -15.71
C SER A 55 -3.88 1.67 -15.86
N GLU A 56 -4.90 1.00 -15.32
CA GLU A 56 -6.29 1.49 -15.30
C GLU A 56 -6.43 2.75 -14.44
N TYR A 57 -5.79 2.80 -13.28
CA TYR A 57 -5.73 4.01 -12.44
C TYR A 57 -5.04 5.19 -13.14
N ILE A 58 -3.95 4.95 -13.88
CA ILE A 58 -3.30 6.01 -14.66
C ILE A 58 -4.25 6.53 -15.75
N ASP A 59 -4.92 5.62 -16.47
CA ASP A 59 -5.91 6.00 -17.47
C ASP A 59 -7.07 6.80 -16.84
N ALA A 60 -7.57 6.40 -15.67
CA ALA A 60 -8.62 7.13 -14.96
C ALA A 60 -8.17 8.54 -14.53
N ILE A 61 -6.93 8.69 -14.05
CA ILE A 61 -6.36 10.01 -13.71
C ILE A 61 -6.25 10.92 -14.95
N GLU A 62 -5.90 10.36 -16.11
CA GLU A 62 -5.71 11.15 -17.33
C GLU A 62 -7.02 11.60 -17.99
N ARG A 63 -8.06 10.76 -17.96
CA ARG A 63 -9.26 10.95 -18.78
C ARG A 63 -10.58 10.50 -18.14
N GLY A 64 -10.55 9.95 -16.94
CA GLY A 64 -11.72 9.42 -16.24
C GLY A 64 -12.52 10.49 -15.48
N SER A 65 -13.68 10.07 -15.00
CA SER A 65 -14.51 10.76 -14.01
C SER A 65 -13.95 10.59 -12.59
N ILE A 66 -14.47 11.37 -11.64
CA ILE A 66 -14.11 11.22 -10.22
C ILE A 66 -14.45 9.81 -9.73
N ASP A 67 -15.59 9.28 -10.15
CA ASP A 67 -16.04 7.94 -9.75
C ASP A 67 -15.06 6.86 -10.27
N GLU A 68 -14.61 6.95 -11.52
CA GLU A 68 -13.60 6.04 -12.09
C GLU A 68 -12.25 6.18 -11.35
N ILE A 69 -11.83 7.40 -11.00
CA ILE A 69 -10.58 7.60 -10.24
C ILE A 69 -10.66 6.93 -8.86
N GLU A 70 -11.80 7.04 -8.17
CA GLU A 70 -12.02 6.43 -6.86
C GLU A 70 -12.08 4.90 -6.94
N GLU A 71 -12.74 4.35 -7.96
CA GLU A 71 -12.83 2.91 -8.24
C GLU A 71 -11.45 2.30 -8.47
N GLU A 72 -10.71 2.83 -9.46
CA GLU A 72 -9.42 2.27 -9.87
C GLU A 72 -8.33 2.45 -8.78
N PHE A 73 -8.37 3.55 -8.03
CA PHE A 73 -7.50 3.70 -6.85
C PHE A 73 -7.80 2.63 -5.80
N GLY A 74 -9.08 2.34 -5.57
CA GLY A 74 -9.55 1.30 -4.68
C GLY A 74 -9.04 -0.08 -5.09
N ASP A 75 -9.11 -0.39 -6.39
CA ASP A 75 -8.68 -1.68 -6.94
C ASP A 75 -7.16 -1.86 -6.88
N VAL A 76 -6.38 -0.82 -7.19
CA VAL A 76 -4.91 -0.82 -6.94
C VAL A 76 -4.61 -1.12 -5.47
N LEU A 77 -5.28 -0.43 -4.54
CA LEU A 77 -5.04 -0.59 -3.11
C LEU A 77 -5.40 -2.00 -2.64
N PHE A 78 -6.58 -2.50 -3.00
CA PHE A 78 -7.05 -3.81 -2.59
C PHE A 78 -6.18 -4.93 -3.16
N THR A 79 -5.84 -4.87 -4.44
CA THR A 79 -5.00 -5.87 -5.10
C THR A 79 -3.58 -5.88 -4.53
N LEU A 80 -3.04 -4.72 -4.13
CA LEU A 80 -1.76 -4.63 -3.43
C LEU A 80 -1.83 -5.27 -2.02
N LEU A 81 -2.91 -5.06 -1.28
CA LEU A 81 -3.15 -5.71 0.02
C LEU A 81 -3.28 -7.23 -0.15
N ALA A 82 -4.00 -7.71 -1.18
CA ALA A 82 -4.12 -9.13 -1.49
C ALA A 82 -2.76 -9.76 -1.81
N SER A 83 -1.91 -9.08 -2.59
CA SER A 83 -0.52 -9.48 -2.83
C SER A 83 0.27 -9.56 -1.53
N ALA A 84 0.16 -8.56 -0.65
CA ALA A 84 0.85 -8.52 0.62
C ALA A 84 0.43 -9.67 1.57
N VAL A 85 -0.86 -9.98 1.66
CA VAL A 85 -1.40 -11.10 2.45
C VAL A 85 -0.96 -12.44 1.89
N ALA A 86 -0.93 -12.60 0.57
CA ALA A 86 -0.39 -13.80 -0.07
C ALA A 86 1.11 -13.96 0.23
N CYS A 87 1.88 -12.88 0.16
CA CYS A 87 3.31 -12.85 0.47
C CYS A 87 3.62 -13.21 1.93
N GLU A 88 2.76 -12.76 2.86
CA GLU A 88 2.84 -13.14 4.27
C GLU A 88 2.50 -14.62 4.49
N SER A 89 1.48 -15.13 3.80
CA SER A 89 1.09 -16.55 3.84
C SER A 89 2.19 -17.47 3.28
N GLU A 90 2.98 -16.97 2.33
CA GLU A 90 4.16 -17.64 1.76
C GLU A 90 5.42 -17.51 2.64
N GLY A 91 5.35 -16.82 3.78
CA GLY A 91 6.47 -16.62 4.70
C GLY A 91 7.57 -15.69 4.16
N LYS A 92 7.31 -14.95 3.09
CA LYS A 92 8.29 -14.08 2.41
C LYS A 92 8.36 -12.68 3.01
N MET A 93 7.30 -12.22 3.66
CA MET A 93 7.20 -10.86 4.21
C MET A 93 6.32 -10.82 5.46
N ASN A 94 6.60 -9.88 6.35
CA ASN A 94 5.67 -9.43 7.38
C ASN A 94 5.12 -8.06 6.98
N ILE A 95 3.80 -7.93 6.84
CA ILE A 95 3.17 -6.69 6.35
C ILE A 95 3.46 -5.52 7.31
N PHE A 96 3.33 -5.74 8.62
CA PHE A 96 3.65 -4.72 9.63
C PHE A 96 5.11 -4.26 9.52
N GLY A 97 6.03 -5.20 9.30
CA GLY A 97 7.45 -4.90 9.07
C GLY A 97 7.68 -4.06 7.81
N ALA A 98 6.96 -4.34 6.73
CA ALA A 98 7.04 -3.55 5.49
C ALA A 98 6.50 -2.13 5.67
N LEU A 99 5.33 -1.97 6.30
CA LEU A 99 4.71 -0.67 6.59
C LEU A 99 5.58 0.19 7.51
N LYS A 100 6.13 -0.41 8.58
CA LYS A 100 7.07 0.28 9.49
C LYS A 100 8.32 0.76 8.76
N LYS A 101 8.92 -0.10 7.93
CA LYS A 101 10.08 0.27 7.10
C LYS A 101 9.74 1.41 6.13
N ALA A 102 8.56 1.39 5.52
CA ALA A 102 8.11 2.46 4.64
C ALA A 102 7.98 3.78 5.40
N HIS A 103 7.25 3.80 6.52
CA HIS A 103 7.07 4.98 7.38
C HIS A 103 8.42 5.57 7.84
N GLU A 104 9.29 4.77 8.45
CA GLU A 104 10.60 5.23 8.93
C GLU A 104 11.48 5.77 7.80
N LYS A 105 11.46 5.13 6.62
CA LYS A 105 12.18 5.59 5.43
C LYS A 105 11.64 6.92 4.91
N MET A 106 10.32 7.09 4.87
CA MET A 106 9.71 8.34 4.40
C MET A 106 10.01 9.50 5.36
N ILE A 107 9.91 9.30 6.68
CA ILE A 107 10.31 10.34 7.65
C ILE A 107 11.79 10.71 7.49
N ARG A 108 12.67 9.70 7.41
CA ARG A 108 14.12 9.93 7.33
C ARG A 108 14.55 10.62 6.02
N ARG A 109 13.90 10.37 4.89
CA ARG A 109 14.27 11.01 3.61
C ARG A 109 13.63 12.39 3.41
N HIS A 110 12.59 12.73 4.17
CA HIS A 110 12.00 14.07 4.22
C HIS A 110 12.56 14.91 5.37
N THR A 111 13.89 14.95 5.57
CA THR A 111 14.49 15.82 6.59
C THR A 111 14.12 17.29 6.36
N HIS A 112 13.93 17.69 5.10
CA HIS A 112 13.50 19.04 4.76
C HIS A 112 12.10 19.40 5.27
N VAL A 113 11.31 18.40 5.69
CA VAL A 113 10.00 18.59 6.35
C VAL A 113 10.11 18.39 7.86
N PHE A 114 10.77 17.30 8.30
CA PHE A 114 10.73 16.84 9.70
C PHE A 114 11.95 17.23 10.55
N SER A 115 12.91 17.97 9.98
CA SER A 115 14.08 18.49 10.70
C SER A 115 14.16 20.02 10.58
N ASN A 116 15.19 20.61 11.19
CA ASN A 116 15.39 22.06 11.15
C ASN A 116 15.85 22.59 9.78
N ASN A 117 16.39 21.74 8.91
CA ASN A 117 16.94 22.18 7.63
C ASN A 117 15.85 22.16 6.55
N LYS A 118 15.01 23.20 6.51
CA LYS A 118 13.87 23.26 5.59
C LYS A 118 14.30 23.56 4.15
N ALA A 119 13.70 22.85 3.21
CA ALA A 119 13.76 23.23 1.79
C ALA A 119 12.67 24.26 1.50
N THR A 120 13.02 25.27 0.69
CA THR A 120 12.11 26.33 0.23
C THR A 120 11.73 26.15 -1.23
N THR A 121 12.45 25.32 -1.98
CA THR A 121 12.17 24.97 -3.37
C THR A 121 12.07 23.46 -3.58
N GLU A 122 11.41 23.07 -4.67
CA GLU A 122 11.36 21.67 -5.13
C GLU A 122 12.76 21.09 -5.35
N GLU A 123 13.66 21.87 -5.97
CA GLU A 123 15.04 21.46 -6.24
C GLU A 123 15.82 21.19 -4.93
N GLU A 124 15.68 22.05 -3.93
CA GLU A 124 16.28 21.84 -2.61
C GLU A 124 15.76 20.57 -1.93
N ALA A 125 14.44 20.34 -1.99
CA ALA A 125 13.81 19.15 -1.43
C ALA A 125 14.29 17.87 -2.13
N TRP A 126 14.36 17.89 -3.47
CA TRP A 126 14.84 16.79 -4.29
C TRP A 126 16.32 16.48 -4.02
N ASN A 127 17.17 17.50 -3.97
CA ASN A 127 18.60 17.33 -3.70
C ASN A 127 18.84 16.77 -2.29
N SER A 128 18.08 17.26 -1.29
CA SER A 128 18.09 16.70 0.07
C SER A 128 17.71 15.22 0.08
N TRP A 129 16.66 14.84 -0.64
CA TRP A 129 16.21 13.45 -0.76
C TRP A 129 17.27 12.54 -1.40
N GLN A 130 17.85 12.96 -2.53
CA GLN A 130 18.87 12.16 -3.23
C GLN A 130 20.12 11.97 -2.37
N LYS A 131 20.58 13.02 -1.69
CA LYS A 131 21.73 12.94 -0.77
C LYS A 131 21.56 11.86 0.29
N ILE A 132 20.40 11.85 0.99
CA ILE A 132 20.12 10.86 2.03
C ILE A 132 20.02 9.45 1.43
N LYS A 133 19.36 9.31 0.27
CA LYS A 133 19.26 8.03 -0.45
C LYS A 133 20.64 7.49 -0.84
N GLU A 134 21.58 8.33 -1.23
CA GLU A 134 22.96 7.93 -1.52
C GLU A 134 23.74 7.53 -0.26
N GLU A 135 23.60 8.27 0.83
CA GLU A 135 24.23 7.93 2.12
C GLU A 135 23.74 6.57 2.66
N GLU A 136 22.44 6.28 2.57
CA GLU A 136 21.87 4.98 2.92
C GLU A 136 22.45 3.84 2.07
N LYS A 137 22.62 4.05 0.76
CA LYS A 137 23.22 3.05 -0.14
C LYS A 137 24.68 2.76 0.24
N LYS A 138 25.43 3.76 0.71
CA LYS A 138 26.82 3.60 1.17
C LYS A 138 26.91 2.84 2.50
N LYS A 139 25.94 3.04 3.40
CA LYS A 139 25.86 2.35 4.71
C LYS A 139 25.30 0.92 4.63
N GLY A 140 24.53 0.62 3.58
CA GLY A 140 23.90 -0.68 3.34
C GLY A 140 24.75 -1.68 2.55
N LYS A 141 26.07 -1.48 2.48
CA LYS A 141 27.06 -2.43 1.99
C LYS A 141 27.91 -2.94 3.15
#